data_AF-T1CUY4-F1
#
_entry.id   AF-T1CUY4-F1
#
_cell.length_a   1.000
_cell.length_b   1.000
_cell.length_c   1.000
_cell.angle_alpha   90.00
_cell.angle_beta   90.00
_cell.angle_gamma   90.00
#
_symmetry.space_group_name_H-M   'P 1'
#
loop_
_entity.id
_entity.type
_entity.pdbx_description
1 polymer ?
#
loop_
_entity_poly.entity_id
_entity_poly.type
_entity_poly.pdbx_seq_one_letter_code
_entity_poly.pdbx_strand_id
1 'polypeptide(L)'
;MVGDVEGGNESGTGPTIAFTEPNGTYAYSIATSDKTYRASGGTFTVNETPLSILVIFNEATYPVTFVETDLPSGTSWSVTLEGVTELGTGPTITFTEPSGTYGYSIADVPGWHQTTMLYTGSVTVSGGSVTEPTLAFSQVTYTVTFTESGLPSGTSWSATVSGVTRMSTTGSITFTGETNGTYAYSIGDVPGWHQRSVPYSGSFNVSGAGLSVSTDWTVFTYAVTFAETGLVSGTNWSVTLNGVTEAGPGPTITFTEPNGTYAYATPPLANWYSPGRGTVVVAGQSRSVPVPYQSAYLVTFTASGLASGTNWSLTIMGSSSAVAVAASSGVGAGVDVVVWSGG
;
A
#
# COMPACT_ATOMS: atom_id res chain seq x y z
N MET A 1 -14.24 88.04 -31.07
CA MET A 1 -15.26 86.97 -31.19
C MET A 1 -14.51 85.66 -31.07
N VAL A 2 -14.58 85.04 -29.89
CA VAL A 2 -14.09 83.67 -29.69
C VAL A 2 -15.27 82.81 -30.08
N GLY A 3 -15.19 82.21 -31.27
CA GLY A 3 -16.15 81.20 -31.69
C GLY A 3 -15.81 79.92 -30.95
N ASP A 4 -16.76 79.42 -30.18
CA ASP A 4 -16.75 78.01 -29.77
C ASP A 4 -16.68 77.18 -31.06
N VAL A 5 -15.59 76.43 -31.22
CA VAL A 5 -15.47 75.45 -32.29
C VAL A 5 -16.38 74.29 -31.94
N GLU A 6 -17.46 74.12 -32.71
CA GLU A 6 -18.32 72.95 -32.67
C GLU A 6 -17.47 71.69 -32.89
N GLY A 7 -17.46 70.79 -31.90
CA GLY A 7 -16.92 69.44 -32.07
C GLY A 7 -17.82 68.63 -32.99
N GLY A 8 -17.58 68.71 -34.30
CA GLY A 8 -18.21 67.86 -35.30
C GLY A 8 -17.57 66.47 -35.37
N ASN A 9 -18.39 65.43 -35.57
CA ASN A 9 -17.88 64.08 -35.87
C ASN A 9 -17.87 63.87 -37.38
N GLU A 10 -16.68 63.74 -37.96
CA GLU A 10 -16.52 63.33 -39.35
C GLU A 10 -16.33 61.81 -39.46
N SER A 11 -16.94 61.18 -40.46
CA SER A 11 -16.81 59.74 -40.69
C SER A 11 -16.75 59.43 -42.18
N GLY A 12 -16.04 58.35 -42.54
CA GLY A 12 -15.88 57.96 -43.94
C GLY A 12 -15.40 56.52 -44.06
N THR A 13 -15.62 55.92 -45.24
CA THR A 13 -15.17 54.56 -45.58
C THR A 13 -14.02 54.56 -46.60
N GLY A 14 -13.67 55.72 -47.16
CA GLY A 14 -12.56 55.90 -48.09
C GLY A 14 -11.23 56.23 -47.39
N PRO A 15 -10.12 56.30 -48.14
CA PRO A 15 -8.79 56.54 -47.58
C PRO A 15 -8.58 57.98 -47.07
N THR A 16 -9.53 58.88 -47.34
CA THR A 16 -9.44 60.31 -46.99
C THR A 16 -10.76 60.80 -46.42
N ILE A 17 -10.68 61.55 -45.33
CA ILE A 17 -11.75 62.40 -44.81
C ILE A 17 -11.29 63.85 -45.03
N ALA A 18 -12.14 64.68 -45.62
CA ALA A 18 -11.85 66.07 -45.89
C ALA A 18 -12.97 66.95 -45.35
N PHE A 19 -12.60 68.00 -44.63
CA PHE A 19 -13.49 68.98 -44.02
C PHE A 19 -12.77 70.34 -43.98
N THR A 20 -13.50 71.42 -43.69
CA THR A 20 -12.96 72.77 -43.65
C THR A 20 -13.10 73.37 -42.27
N GLU A 21 -12.00 73.89 -41.73
CA GLU A 21 -11.96 74.58 -40.44
C GLU A 21 -11.37 75.99 -40.61
N PRO A 22 -11.82 76.99 -39.83
CA PRO A 22 -11.15 78.29 -39.73
C PRO A 22 -9.69 78.19 -39.28
N ASN A 23 -8.95 79.31 -39.36
CA ASN A 23 -7.60 79.39 -38.80
C ASN A 23 -7.67 79.18 -37.27
N GLY A 24 -6.92 78.21 -36.76
CA GLY A 24 -7.00 77.79 -35.36
C GLY A 24 -6.16 76.55 -35.08
N THR A 25 -6.05 76.18 -33.79
CA THR A 25 -5.45 74.90 -33.37
C THR A 25 -6.54 74.01 -32.81
N TYR A 26 -6.59 72.78 -33.33
CA TYR A 26 -7.66 71.82 -33.08
C TYR A 26 -7.05 70.55 -32.49
N ALA A 27 -7.77 69.93 -31.56
CA ALA A 27 -7.48 68.57 -31.10
C ALA A 27 -8.42 67.60 -31.82
N TYR A 28 -7.93 66.42 -32.17
CA TYR A 28 -8.72 65.37 -32.78
C TYR A 28 -8.50 64.04 -32.05
N SER A 29 -9.58 63.26 -31.94
CA SER A 29 -9.54 61.85 -31.56
C SER A 29 -9.94 61.00 -32.75
N ILE A 30 -9.32 59.83 -32.90
CA ILE A 30 -9.63 58.90 -33.98
C ILE A 30 -10.25 57.65 -33.38
N ALA A 31 -11.31 57.17 -34.02
CA ALA A 31 -11.95 55.91 -33.69
C ALA A 31 -12.25 55.14 -34.98
N THR A 32 -12.29 53.82 -34.85
CA THR A 32 -12.74 52.89 -35.89
C THR A 32 -13.81 51.96 -35.31
N SER A 33 -14.74 51.54 -36.16
CA SER A 33 -15.70 50.49 -35.84
C SER A 33 -15.01 49.13 -35.74
N ASP A 34 -13.93 48.92 -36.50
CA ASP A 34 -13.10 47.72 -36.41
C ASP A 34 -12.09 47.84 -35.26
N LYS A 35 -12.42 47.20 -34.14
CA LYS A 35 -11.60 47.24 -32.91
C LYS A 35 -10.28 46.47 -33.03
N THR A 36 -10.04 45.76 -34.14
CA THR A 36 -8.71 45.18 -34.42
C THR A 36 -7.66 46.26 -34.69
N TYR A 37 -8.05 47.50 -34.99
CA TYR A 37 -7.12 48.58 -35.25
C TYR A 37 -7.32 49.77 -34.29
N ARG A 38 -6.23 50.47 -34.00
CA ARG A 38 -6.23 51.75 -33.28
C ARG A 38 -5.27 52.74 -33.91
N ALA A 39 -5.60 54.02 -33.80
CA ALA A 39 -4.72 55.12 -34.15
C ALA A 39 -4.76 56.17 -33.04
N SER A 40 -3.65 56.88 -32.84
CA SER A 40 -3.58 57.97 -31.87
C SER A 40 -4.26 59.22 -32.44
N GLY A 41 -5.03 59.90 -31.59
CA GLY A 41 -5.43 61.28 -31.81
C GLY A 41 -4.23 62.24 -31.70
N GLY A 42 -4.48 63.53 -31.91
CA GLY A 42 -3.43 64.53 -31.85
C GLY A 42 -3.98 65.94 -31.92
N THR A 43 -3.11 66.88 -32.30
CA THR A 43 -3.48 68.26 -32.56
C THR A 43 -2.96 68.70 -33.93
N PHE A 44 -3.65 69.66 -34.57
CA PHE A 44 -3.19 70.29 -35.79
C PHE A 44 -3.56 71.79 -35.81
N THR A 45 -2.84 72.57 -36.62
CA THR A 45 -3.07 74.01 -36.76
C THR A 45 -3.35 74.36 -38.23
N VAL A 46 -4.47 75.06 -38.47
CA VAL A 46 -4.83 75.61 -39.78
C VAL A 46 -4.36 77.07 -39.84
N ASN A 47 -3.58 77.43 -40.86
CA ASN A 47 -3.07 78.79 -41.06
C ASN A 47 -3.01 79.15 -42.56
N GLU A 48 -4.17 79.50 -43.13
CA GLU A 48 -4.34 80.00 -44.51
C GLU A 48 -3.89 79.07 -45.67
N THR A 49 -3.41 77.86 -45.37
CA THR A 49 -3.04 76.84 -46.37
C THR A 49 -3.68 75.48 -46.07
N PRO A 50 -4.11 74.72 -47.09
CA PRO A 50 -4.59 73.34 -46.91
C PRO A 50 -3.55 72.45 -46.22
N LEU A 51 -3.99 71.64 -45.26
CA LEU A 51 -3.15 70.70 -44.51
C LEU A 51 -3.55 69.25 -44.82
N SER A 52 -2.58 68.34 -44.81
CA SER A 52 -2.81 66.89 -44.87
C SER A 52 -2.16 66.21 -43.67
N ILE A 53 -2.95 65.48 -42.89
CA ILE A 53 -2.50 64.75 -41.70
C ILE A 53 -2.57 63.26 -42.03
N LEU A 54 -1.44 62.56 -41.91
CA LEU A 54 -1.39 61.11 -42.07
C LEU A 54 -1.84 60.44 -40.76
N VAL A 55 -2.83 59.55 -40.88
CA VAL A 55 -3.28 58.70 -39.77
C VAL A 55 -2.81 57.28 -40.05
N ILE A 56 -2.06 56.70 -39.11
CA ILE A 56 -1.61 55.31 -39.18
C ILE A 56 -2.39 54.49 -38.18
N PHE A 57 -3.15 53.51 -38.66
CA PHE A 57 -3.79 52.50 -37.84
C PHE A 57 -2.83 51.34 -37.61
N ASN A 58 -2.65 50.94 -36.36
CA ASN A 58 -1.89 49.76 -35.96
C ASN A 58 -2.84 48.73 -35.35
N GLU A 59 -2.49 47.46 -35.47
CA GLU A 59 -3.25 46.38 -34.86
C GLU A 59 -3.29 46.54 -33.32
N ALA A 60 -4.49 46.50 -32.76
CA ALA A 60 -4.76 46.54 -31.34
C ALA A 60 -4.60 45.14 -30.76
N THR A 61 -3.67 45.02 -29.82
CA THR A 61 -3.42 43.78 -29.10
C THR A 61 -3.93 43.87 -27.68
N TYR A 62 -4.35 42.73 -27.15
CA TYR A 62 -4.98 42.60 -25.85
C TYR A 62 -4.32 41.47 -25.06
N PRO A 63 -4.18 41.62 -23.74
CA PRO A 63 -3.58 40.56 -22.94
C PRO A 63 -4.54 39.37 -22.81
N VAL A 64 -4.02 38.18 -23.06
CA VAL A 64 -4.67 36.89 -22.76
C VAL A 64 -3.92 36.28 -21.58
N THR A 65 -4.58 36.19 -20.43
CA THR A 65 -3.96 35.77 -19.18
C THR A 65 -4.48 34.41 -18.73
N PHE A 66 -3.56 33.48 -18.51
CA PHE A 66 -3.79 32.24 -17.78
C PHE A 66 -3.33 32.42 -16.35
N VAL A 67 -4.10 31.90 -15.40
CA VAL A 67 -3.80 31.98 -13.97
C VAL A 67 -3.76 30.58 -13.40
N GLU A 68 -2.73 30.23 -12.64
CA GLU A 68 -2.69 28.99 -11.86
C GLU A 68 -2.85 29.27 -10.36
N THR A 69 -3.30 28.24 -9.65
CA THR A 69 -3.25 28.18 -8.19
C THR A 69 -2.85 26.79 -7.73
N ASP A 70 -2.36 26.73 -6.49
CA ASP A 70 -1.99 25.53 -5.74
C ASP A 70 -0.72 24.81 -6.21
N LEU A 71 -0.04 25.29 -7.25
CA LEU A 71 1.34 24.87 -7.49
C LEU A 71 2.29 25.43 -6.41
N PRO A 72 3.26 24.64 -5.93
CA PRO A 72 4.30 25.16 -5.05
C PRO A 72 5.09 26.29 -5.71
N SER A 73 5.45 27.31 -4.95
CA SER A 73 6.24 28.44 -5.44
C SER A 73 7.53 27.96 -6.14
N GLY A 74 7.78 28.46 -7.35
CA GLY A 74 8.94 28.07 -8.16
C GLY A 74 8.68 26.88 -9.09
N THR A 75 7.52 26.22 -9.02
CA THR A 75 7.15 25.14 -9.96
C THR A 75 6.94 25.72 -11.35
N SER A 76 7.66 25.19 -12.33
CA SER A 76 7.48 25.59 -13.73
C SER A 76 6.20 25.01 -14.31
N TRP A 77 5.43 25.84 -14.99
CA TRP A 77 4.29 25.46 -15.82
C TRP A 77 4.32 26.29 -17.11
N SER A 78 3.66 25.81 -18.15
CA SER A 78 3.68 26.50 -19.45
C SER A 78 2.37 26.37 -20.17
N VAL A 79 2.08 27.40 -20.96
CA VAL A 79 0.96 27.43 -21.90
C VAL A 79 1.54 27.67 -23.29
N THR A 80 0.97 27.05 -24.30
CA THR A 80 1.23 27.35 -25.70
C THR A 80 -0.01 27.97 -26.30
N LEU A 81 0.13 29.12 -26.98
CA LEU A 81 -0.94 29.80 -27.68
C LEU A 81 -0.50 30.02 -29.13
N GLU A 82 -1.26 29.48 -30.10
CA GLU A 82 -0.92 29.50 -31.54
C GLU A 82 0.54 29.10 -31.84
N GLY A 83 1.04 28.09 -31.13
CA GLY A 83 2.40 27.55 -31.32
C GLY A 83 3.51 28.33 -30.61
N VAL A 84 3.21 29.43 -29.93
CA VAL A 84 4.15 30.15 -29.05
C VAL A 84 4.00 29.64 -27.63
N THR A 85 5.06 29.07 -27.06
CA THR A 85 5.08 28.58 -25.69
C THR A 85 5.69 29.61 -24.74
N GLU A 86 4.94 29.98 -23.71
CA GLU A 86 5.42 30.77 -22.59
C GLU A 86 5.52 29.89 -21.34
N LEU A 87 6.58 30.07 -20.56
CA LEU A 87 6.86 29.32 -19.35
C LEU A 87 6.97 30.27 -18.16
N GLY A 88 6.34 29.89 -17.05
CA GLY A 88 6.32 30.69 -15.83
C GLY A 88 6.56 29.85 -14.58
N THR A 89 7.00 30.51 -13.52
CA THR A 89 7.08 29.94 -12.15
C THR A 89 6.23 30.72 -11.14
N GLY A 90 5.56 31.77 -11.63
CA GLY A 90 4.58 32.57 -10.87
C GLY A 90 3.15 32.20 -11.26
N PRO A 91 2.16 32.87 -10.67
CA PRO A 91 0.76 32.50 -10.80
C PRO A 91 0.13 32.82 -12.16
N THR A 92 0.83 33.55 -13.04
CA THR A 92 0.26 34.03 -14.29
C THR A 92 1.20 33.85 -15.47
N ILE A 93 0.63 33.45 -16.60
CA ILE A 93 1.26 33.52 -17.93
C ILE A 93 0.38 34.41 -18.81
N THR A 94 0.98 35.40 -19.47
CA THR A 94 0.25 36.38 -20.29
C THR A 94 0.80 36.44 -21.71
N PHE A 95 -0.08 36.28 -22.69
CA PHE A 95 0.17 36.51 -24.11
C PHE A 95 -0.42 37.86 -24.53
N THR A 96 0.04 38.42 -25.65
CA THR A 96 -0.49 39.66 -26.20
C THR A 96 -0.93 39.40 -27.64
N GLU A 97 -2.24 39.34 -27.85
CA GLU A 97 -2.82 38.91 -29.12
C GLU A 97 -3.82 39.94 -29.68
N PRO A 98 -3.92 40.10 -31.00
CA PRO A 98 -5.02 40.81 -31.64
C PRO A 98 -6.41 40.23 -31.34
N SER A 99 -7.46 40.86 -31.86
CA SER A 99 -8.79 40.23 -31.82
C SER A 99 -8.85 39.06 -32.80
N GLY A 100 -9.28 37.90 -32.32
CA GLY A 100 -9.24 36.63 -33.05
C GLY A 100 -9.58 35.45 -32.14
N THR A 101 -9.59 34.25 -32.71
CA THR A 101 -9.74 33.00 -31.95
C THR A 101 -8.45 32.20 -32.07
N TYR A 102 -7.87 31.85 -30.93
CA TYR A 102 -6.53 31.27 -30.80
C TYR A 102 -6.63 29.91 -30.13
N GLY A 103 -6.01 28.89 -30.70
CA GLY A 103 -5.86 27.58 -30.08
C GLY A 103 -4.81 27.63 -28.96
N TYR A 104 -5.14 27.03 -27.81
CA TYR A 104 -4.21 26.89 -26.70
C TYR A 104 -3.94 25.42 -26.36
N SER A 105 -2.78 25.16 -25.77
CA SER A 105 -2.48 23.94 -25.03
C SER A 105 -1.78 24.25 -23.71
N ILE A 106 -2.15 23.53 -22.65
CA ILE A 106 -1.53 23.60 -21.32
C ILE A 106 -0.59 22.40 -21.22
N ALA A 107 0.62 22.59 -20.70
CA ALA A 107 1.54 21.48 -20.49
C ALA A 107 1.24 20.73 -19.18
N ASP A 108 1.49 19.42 -19.17
CA ASP A 108 1.48 18.63 -17.93
C ASP A 108 2.58 19.12 -16.97
N VAL A 109 2.21 19.24 -15.70
CA VAL A 109 3.16 19.55 -14.62
C VAL A 109 3.48 18.25 -13.89
N PRO A 110 4.74 17.77 -13.87
CA PRO A 110 5.08 16.48 -13.26
C PRO A 110 4.61 16.37 -11.80
N GLY A 111 3.75 15.38 -11.52
CA GLY A 111 3.21 15.14 -10.18
C GLY A 111 2.00 16.01 -9.80
N TRP A 112 1.50 16.83 -10.72
CA TRP A 112 0.35 17.72 -10.51
C TRP A 112 -0.65 17.60 -11.66
N HIS A 113 -1.92 17.83 -11.36
CA HIS A 113 -2.98 17.76 -12.35
C HIS A 113 -4.07 18.78 -12.04
N GLN A 114 -4.54 19.47 -13.08
CA GLN A 114 -5.66 20.41 -13.00
C GLN A 114 -6.87 19.85 -13.75
N THR A 115 -8.08 20.13 -13.26
CA THR A 115 -9.35 19.68 -13.87
C THR A 115 -10.29 20.82 -14.24
N THR A 116 -9.86 22.07 -14.03
CA THR A 116 -10.67 23.27 -14.23
C THR A 116 -10.85 23.60 -15.71
N MET A 117 -9.85 23.28 -16.53
CA MET A 117 -9.88 23.49 -17.98
C MET A 117 -9.43 22.23 -18.71
N LEU A 118 -9.83 22.12 -19.98
CA LEU A 118 -9.21 21.14 -20.88
C LEU A 118 -7.77 21.54 -21.15
N TYR A 119 -6.89 20.56 -21.30
CA TYR A 119 -5.48 20.80 -21.64
C TYR A 119 -5.29 21.34 -23.06
N THR A 120 -6.32 21.31 -23.89
CA THR A 120 -6.34 21.95 -25.21
C THR A 120 -7.70 22.57 -25.45
N GLY A 121 -7.73 23.75 -26.05
CA GLY A 121 -8.98 24.43 -26.38
C GLY A 121 -8.73 25.66 -27.25
N SER A 122 -9.68 26.60 -27.24
CA SER A 122 -9.52 27.90 -27.88
C SER A 122 -9.97 29.04 -26.99
N VAL A 123 -9.36 30.20 -27.17
CA VAL A 123 -9.70 31.46 -26.52
C VAL A 123 -10.06 32.49 -27.59
N THR A 124 -11.09 33.30 -27.35
CA THR A 124 -11.51 34.36 -28.28
C THR A 124 -11.27 35.73 -27.67
N VAL A 125 -10.50 36.55 -28.37
CA VAL A 125 -10.21 37.94 -28.04
C VAL A 125 -11.10 38.84 -28.89
N SER A 126 -11.90 39.70 -28.27
CA SER A 126 -12.85 40.59 -28.96
C SER A 126 -12.73 42.02 -28.44
N GLY A 127 -11.66 42.71 -28.84
CA GLY A 127 -11.46 44.12 -28.50
C GLY A 127 -11.16 44.42 -27.03
N GLY A 128 -10.75 43.42 -26.24
CA GLY A 128 -10.51 43.55 -24.80
C GLY A 128 -9.64 42.44 -24.20
N SER A 129 -9.11 42.68 -23.00
CA SER A 129 -8.32 41.70 -22.24
C SER A 129 -9.14 40.46 -21.87
N VAL A 130 -8.55 39.28 -22.01
CA VAL A 130 -9.17 38.01 -21.63
C VAL A 130 -8.40 37.39 -20.47
N THR A 131 -9.11 36.86 -19.49
CA THR A 131 -8.53 36.04 -18.43
C THR A 131 -9.28 34.72 -18.42
N GLU A 132 -8.56 33.64 -18.69
CA GLU A 132 -9.13 32.29 -18.67
C GLU A 132 -9.45 31.86 -17.23
N PRO A 133 -10.35 30.87 -17.04
CA PRO A 133 -10.57 30.27 -15.73
C PRO A 133 -9.28 29.86 -15.04
N THR A 134 -9.20 30.04 -13.72
CA THR A 134 -8.00 29.68 -12.95
C THR A 134 -7.76 28.18 -13.01
N LEU A 135 -6.54 27.79 -13.36
CA LEU A 135 -6.03 26.42 -13.35
C LEU A 135 -5.77 25.97 -11.90
N ALA A 136 -6.71 25.24 -11.31
CA ALA A 136 -6.55 24.73 -9.95
C ALA A 136 -5.82 23.38 -9.98
N PHE A 137 -4.55 23.38 -9.60
CA PHE A 137 -3.73 22.18 -9.56
C PHE A 137 -3.92 21.40 -8.27
N SER A 138 -3.84 20.07 -8.38
CA SER A 138 -3.84 19.16 -7.24
C SER A 138 -2.70 18.16 -7.39
N GLN A 139 -2.06 17.82 -6.28
CA GLN A 139 -0.96 16.87 -6.28
C GLN A 139 -1.50 15.47 -6.62
N VAL A 140 -0.89 14.82 -7.60
CA VAL A 140 -1.21 13.45 -7.98
C VAL A 140 -0.62 12.51 -6.92
N THR A 141 -1.49 11.69 -6.33
CA THR A 141 -1.12 10.75 -5.28
C THR A 141 -1.64 9.35 -5.58
N TYR A 142 -1.00 8.36 -4.96
CA TYR A 142 -1.22 6.95 -5.15
C TYR A 142 -1.48 6.26 -3.81
N THR A 143 -2.07 5.08 -3.92
CA THR A 143 -2.38 4.23 -2.78
C THR A 143 -1.37 3.10 -2.70
N VAL A 144 -0.83 2.86 -1.52
CA VAL A 144 0.01 1.69 -1.21
C VAL A 144 -0.75 0.80 -0.24
N THR A 145 -0.95 -0.46 -0.61
CA THR A 145 -1.66 -1.43 0.24
C THR A 145 -0.72 -2.56 0.63
N PHE A 146 -0.56 -2.80 1.92
CA PHE A 146 0.00 -4.03 2.42
C PHE A 146 -1.13 -5.04 2.60
N THR A 147 -0.92 -6.28 2.17
CA THR A 147 -1.86 -7.38 2.39
C THR A 147 -1.19 -8.45 3.22
N GLU A 148 -1.85 -8.94 4.26
CA GLU A 148 -1.35 -10.07 5.03
C GLU A 148 -2.02 -11.38 4.61
N SER A 149 -1.22 -12.44 4.66
CA SER A 149 -1.70 -13.81 4.64
C SER A 149 -1.02 -14.63 5.73
N GLY A 150 -1.72 -15.65 6.24
CA GLY A 150 -1.19 -16.61 7.20
C GLY A 150 -1.46 -16.27 8.67
N LEU A 151 -1.79 -15.01 9.01
CA LEU A 151 -2.19 -14.70 10.38
C LEU A 151 -3.62 -15.19 10.67
N PRO A 152 -3.91 -15.61 11.91
CA PRO A 152 -5.28 -15.87 12.34
C PRO A 152 -6.14 -14.59 12.26
N SER A 153 -7.39 -14.72 11.86
CA SER A 153 -8.34 -13.59 11.79
C SER A 153 -8.42 -12.86 13.14
N GLY A 154 -8.33 -11.53 13.11
CA GLY A 154 -8.31 -10.67 14.30
C GLY A 154 -6.92 -10.44 14.92
N THR A 155 -5.87 -11.07 14.39
CA THR A 155 -4.49 -10.82 14.85
C THR A 155 -4.07 -9.39 14.46
N SER A 156 -3.63 -8.60 15.44
CA SER A 156 -3.12 -7.25 15.19
C SER A 156 -1.74 -7.33 14.54
N TRP A 157 -1.55 -6.57 13.46
CA TRP A 157 -0.28 -6.40 12.77
C TRP A 157 -0.15 -4.95 12.31
N SER A 158 1.06 -4.53 11.98
CA SER A 158 1.34 -3.15 11.60
C SER A 158 2.32 -3.04 10.45
N ALA A 159 2.18 -1.96 9.70
CA ALA A 159 3.14 -1.53 8.72
C ALA A 159 3.45 -0.05 8.95
N THR A 160 4.66 0.36 8.65
CA THR A 160 5.10 1.76 8.70
C THR A 160 5.62 2.13 7.33
N VAL A 161 5.14 3.25 6.79
CA VAL A 161 5.60 3.86 5.54
C VAL A 161 5.90 5.32 5.83
N SER A 162 7.06 5.82 5.42
CA SER A 162 7.46 7.23 5.65
C SER A 162 7.36 7.68 7.13
N GLY A 163 7.63 6.77 8.07
CA GLY A 163 7.52 7.04 9.51
C GLY A 163 6.08 7.08 10.06
N VAL A 164 5.07 6.87 9.22
CA VAL A 164 3.67 6.74 9.65
C VAL A 164 3.35 5.27 9.86
N THR A 165 3.07 4.88 11.11
CA THR A 165 2.65 3.53 11.45
C THR A 165 1.13 3.42 11.38
N ARG A 166 0.64 2.40 10.68
CA ARG A 166 -0.76 1.97 10.70
C ARG A 166 -0.86 0.55 11.23
N MET A 167 -1.94 0.25 11.95
CA MET A 167 -2.23 -1.07 12.50
C MET A 167 -3.56 -1.55 11.94
N SER A 168 -3.71 -2.87 11.82
CA SER A 168 -4.96 -3.51 11.43
C SER A 168 -5.08 -4.87 12.09
N THR A 169 -6.32 -5.35 12.19
CA THR A 169 -6.66 -6.74 12.55
C THR A 169 -7.31 -7.49 11.40
N THR A 170 -7.34 -6.87 10.20
CA THR A 170 -7.89 -7.43 8.96
C THR A 170 -6.75 -7.76 7.99
N GLY A 171 -7.09 -8.34 6.84
CA GLY A 171 -6.13 -8.76 5.81
C GLY A 171 -5.35 -7.65 5.11
N SER A 172 -5.57 -6.36 5.43
CA SER A 172 -4.84 -5.26 4.77
C SER A 172 -4.61 -4.01 5.63
N ILE A 173 -3.57 -3.27 5.25
CA ILE A 173 -3.24 -1.92 5.73
C ILE A 173 -3.00 -1.04 4.50
N THR A 174 -3.76 0.05 4.37
CA THR A 174 -3.64 0.98 3.23
C THR A 174 -3.00 2.28 3.67
N PHE A 175 -2.13 2.84 2.83
CA PHE A 175 -1.58 4.20 2.89
C PHE A 175 -2.04 4.96 1.64
N THR A 176 -2.47 6.20 1.82
CA THR A 176 -3.03 7.05 0.76
C THR A 176 -2.32 8.39 0.78
N GLY A 177 -2.18 9.03 -0.39
CA GLY A 177 -1.50 10.32 -0.48
C GLY A 177 -0.01 10.20 -0.81
N GLU A 178 0.45 9.03 -1.23
CA GLU A 178 1.86 8.82 -1.58
C GLU A 178 2.13 9.36 -2.99
N THR A 179 3.18 10.14 -3.18
CA THR A 179 3.59 10.68 -4.48
C THR A 179 4.55 9.72 -5.18
N ASN A 180 4.99 10.06 -6.41
CA ASN A 180 6.05 9.29 -7.06
C ASN A 180 7.35 9.43 -6.26
N GLY A 181 7.97 8.31 -5.90
CA GLY A 181 9.16 8.30 -5.08
C GLY A 181 9.49 6.94 -4.47
N THR A 182 10.65 6.87 -3.82
CA THR A 182 11.10 5.68 -3.09
C THR A 182 10.77 5.83 -1.61
N TYR A 183 10.06 4.85 -1.09
CA TYR A 183 9.52 4.83 0.26
C TYR A 183 10.16 3.71 1.07
N ALA A 184 10.72 4.07 2.22
CA ALA A 184 11.13 3.07 3.21
C ALA A 184 9.90 2.53 3.93
N TYR A 185 9.91 1.23 4.20
CA TYR A 185 8.88 0.56 4.99
C TYR A 185 9.47 -0.29 6.10
N SER A 186 8.66 -0.53 7.13
CA SER A 186 8.89 -1.59 8.10
C SER A 186 7.59 -2.28 8.50
N ILE A 187 7.66 -3.58 8.76
CA ILE A 187 6.56 -4.41 9.28
C ILE A 187 6.78 -4.59 10.78
N GLY A 188 5.72 -4.41 11.58
CA GLY A 188 5.80 -4.64 13.02
C GLY A 188 5.86 -6.14 13.35
N ASP A 189 6.57 -6.49 14.41
CA ASP A 189 6.63 -7.87 14.90
C ASP A 189 5.27 -8.37 15.38
N VAL A 190 4.92 -9.60 14.99
CA VAL A 190 3.73 -10.29 15.50
C VAL A 190 4.21 -11.45 16.39
N PRO A 191 3.93 -11.42 17.72
CA PRO A 191 4.44 -12.43 18.65
C PRO A 191 4.10 -13.87 18.23
N GLY A 192 5.12 -14.72 18.13
CA GLY A 192 4.97 -16.13 17.73
C GLY A 192 4.92 -16.36 16.21
N TRP A 193 4.98 -15.30 15.41
CA TRP A 193 4.96 -15.37 13.94
C TRP A 193 6.18 -14.67 13.34
N HIS A 194 6.55 -15.09 12.14
CA HIS A 194 7.56 -14.41 11.35
C HIS A 194 7.16 -14.27 9.89
N GLN A 195 7.71 -13.23 9.26
CA GLN A 195 7.58 -13.02 7.83
C GLN A 195 8.36 -14.08 7.03
N ARG A 196 7.79 -14.49 5.90
CA ARG A 196 8.40 -15.44 4.96
C ARG A 196 8.72 -14.80 3.61
N SER A 197 7.88 -13.90 3.12
CA SER A 197 7.98 -13.37 1.75
C SER A 197 8.68 -12.03 1.62
N VAL A 198 8.68 -11.22 2.68
CA VAL A 198 9.36 -9.92 2.70
C VAL A 198 10.20 -9.73 3.97
N PRO A 199 11.29 -8.95 3.91
CA PRO A 199 12.00 -8.55 5.11
C PRO A 199 11.12 -7.65 5.98
N TYR A 200 11.41 -7.59 7.28
CA TYR A 200 10.75 -6.68 8.23
C TYR A 200 11.00 -5.20 7.92
N SER A 201 11.96 -4.87 7.06
CA SER A 201 12.16 -3.54 6.55
C SER A 201 12.78 -3.56 5.16
N GLY A 202 12.50 -2.52 4.38
CA GLY A 202 13.00 -2.38 3.03
C GLY A 202 12.52 -1.08 2.39
N SER A 203 12.50 -1.05 1.06
CA SER A 203 11.94 0.07 0.32
C SER A 203 11.17 -0.39 -0.91
N PHE A 204 10.21 0.40 -1.35
CA PHE A 204 9.50 0.24 -2.62
C PHE A 204 9.45 1.56 -3.39
N ASN A 205 9.19 1.50 -4.70
CA ASN A 205 9.04 2.68 -5.54
C ASN A 205 7.59 2.85 -5.98
N VAL A 206 7.02 4.03 -5.75
CA VAL A 206 5.74 4.45 -6.33
C VAL A 206 6.04 5.20 -7.62
N SER A 207 5.49 4.72 -8.73
CA SER A 207 5.77 5.24 -10.07
C SER A 207 4.55 5.17 -10.97
N GLY A 208 3.68 6.18 -10.90
CA GLY A 208 2.56 6.34 -11.81
C GLY A 208 1.33 5.48 -11.48
N ALA A 209 1.41 4.59 -10.48
CA ALA A 209 0.34 3.68 -10.12
C ALA A 209 0.39 3.32 -8.62
N GLY A 210 -0.77 2.89 -8.10
CA GLY A 210 -0.85 2.28 -6.78
C GLY A 210 -0.07 0.97 -6.70
N LEU A 211 0.39 0.64 -5.49
CA LEU A 211 1.23 -0.53 -5.23
C LEU A 211 0.56 -1.47 -4.21
N SER A 212 0.74 -2.77 -4.39
CA SER A 212 0.40 -3.78 -3.39
C SER A 212 1.66 -4.51 -2.93
N VAL A 213 1.84 -4.63 -1.61
CA VAL A 213 2.95 -5.36 -0.98
C VAL A 213 2.36 -6.54 -0.19
N SER A 214 2.63 -7.77 -0.65
CA SER A 214 2.18 -8.97 0.05
C SER A 214 3.12 -9.29 1.22
N THR A 215 2.54 -9.63 2.36
CA THR A 215 3.23 -10.07 3.56
C THR A 215 2.68 -11.43 3.95
N ASP A 216 3.54 -12.44 4.04
CA ASP A 216 3.12 -13.82 4.32
C ASP A 216 3.76 -14.27 5.62
N TRP A 217 2.91 -14.61 6.58
CA TRP A 217 3.28 -14.96 7.94
C TRP A 217 3.27 -16.47 8.16
N THR A 218 4.28 -16.95 8.88
CA THR A 218 4.36 -18.33 9.36
C THR A 218 4.68 -18.36 10.85
N VAL A 219 4.09 -19.32 11.57
CA VAL A 219 4.34 -19.47 13.01
C VAL A 219 5.79 -19.91 13.25
N PHE A 220 6.43 -19.37 14.28
CA PHE A 220 7.72 -19.90 14.75
C PHE A 220 7.53 -21.31 15.28
N THR A 221 8.38 -22.23 14.84
CA THR A 221 8.40 -23.61 15.31
C THR A 221 9.76 -23.97 15.89
N TYR A 222 9.74 -24.94 16.81
CA TYR A 222 10.91 -25.39 17.54
C TYR A 222 10.96 -26.92 17.52
N ALA A 223 12.18 -27.46 17.51
CA ALA A 223 12.37 -28.90 17.51
C ALA A 223 12.03 -29.48 18.89
N VAL A 224 11.19 -30.51 18.94
CA VAL A 224 10.95 -31.34 20.13
C VAL A 224 11.57 -32.71 19.86
N THR A 225 12.72 -32.97 20.49
CA THR A 225 13.49 -34.19 20.28
C THR A 225 13.31 -35.14 21.45
N PHE A 226 12.75 -36.31 21.20
CA PHE A 226 12.74 -37.42 22.14
C PHE A 226 14.01 -38.23 21.94
N ALA A 227 14.70 -38.55 23.03
CA ALA A 227 15.92 -39.35 23.00
C ALA A 227 15.71 -40.63 23.79
N GLU A 228 15.76 -41.78 23.12
CA GLU A 228 15.67 -43.06 23.81
C GLU A 228 16.97 -43.36 24.55
N THR A 229 16.84 -44.06 25.68
CA THR A 229 17.99 -44.69 26.32
C THR A 229 17.60 -46.09 26.78
N GLY A 230 18.51 -47.04 26.60
CA GLY A 230 18.32 -48.41 27.08
C GLY A 230 17.79 -49.39 26.02
N LEU A 231 17.32 -48.92 24.86
CA LEU A 231 16.96 -49.83 23.76
C LEU A 231 18.21 -50.43 23.12
N VAL A 232 18.04 -51.63 22.57
CA VAL A 232 19.05 -52.23 21.69
C VAL A 232 19.12 -51.41 20.41
N SER A 233 20.33 -51.09 19.94
CA SER A 233 20.53 -50.31 18.71
C SER A 233 19.80 -50.94 17.53
N GLY A 234 19.05 -50.11 16.79
CA GLY A 234 18.22 -50.57 15.67
C GLY A 234 16.81 -51.02 16.06
N THR A 235 16.46 -51.02 17.36
CA THR A 235 15.08 -51.28 17.80
C THR A 235 14.19 -50.15 17.32
N ASN A 236 13.14 -50.48 16.56
CA ASN A 236 12.14 -49.49 16.14
C ASN A 236 11.25 -49.12 17.33
N TRP A 237 11.23 -47.84 17.68
CA TRP A 237 10.38 -47.28 18.73
C TRP A 237 9.60 -46.10 18.17
N SER A 238 8.59 -45.65 18.91
CA SER A 238 7.72 -44.57 18.46
C SER A 238 7.36 -43.63 19.60
N VAL A 239 7.03 -42.40 19.21
CA VAL A 239 6.46 -41.40 20.09
C VAL A 239 5.23 -40.83 19.40
N THR A 240 4.16 -40.66 20.16
CA THR A 240 3.01 -39.86 19.74
C THR A 240 3.10 -38.50 20.40
N LEU A 241 3.18 -37.42 19.63
CA LEU A 241 3.11 -36.04 20.10
C LEU A 241 1.94 -35.35 19.41
N ASN A 242 1.06 -34.70 20.18
CA ASN A 242 -0.07 -33.94 19.63
C ASN A 242 -0.96 -34.77 18.66
N GLY A 243 -1.08 -36.08 18.92
CA GLY A 243 -1.85 -37.01 18.08
C GLY A 243 -1.11 -37.53 16.84
N VAL A 244 0.07 -37.01 16.51
CA VAL A 244 0.92 -37.50 15.42
C VAL A 244 1.92 -38.50 15.97
N THR A 245 2.04 -39.68 15.33
CA THR A 245 3.00 -40.71 15.74
C THR A 245 4.13 -40.79 14.72
N GLU A 246 5.34 -40.62 15.20
CA GLU A 246 6.57 -40.84 14.44
C GLU A 246 7.30 -42.06 15.02
N ALA A 247 8.01 -42.79 14.17
CA ALA A 247 8.72 -44.00 14.55
C ALA A 247 10.06 -44.11 13.82
N GLY A 248 11.05 -44.72 14.46
CA GLY A 248 12.32 -45.01 13.82
C GLY A 248 13.24 -45.90 14.66
N PRO A 249 14.27 -46.48 14.03
CA PRO A 249 15.28 -47.30 14.69
C PRO A 249 16.46 -46.48 15.25
N GLY A 250 16.46 -45.16 15.03
CA GLY A 250 17.50 -44.25 15.49
C GLY A 250 17.36 -43.86 16.97
N PRO A 251 18.38 -43.22 17.56
CA PRO A 251 18.38 -42.87 18.99
C PRO A 251 17.42 -41.72 19.33
N THR A 252 16.86 -41.03 18.33
CA THR A 252 15.99 -39.87 18.53
C THR A 252 14.81 -39.85 17.57
N ILE A 253 13.70 -39.29 18.03
CA ILE A 253 12.52 -38.93 17.22
C ILE A 253 12.29 -37.43 17.41
N THR A 254 12.20 -36.67 16.31
CA THR A 254 12.07 -35.21 16.35
C THR A 254 10.78 -34.74 15.70
N PHE A 255 10.05 -33.91 16.43
CA PHE A 255 8.88 -33.17 15.95
C PHE A 255 9.21 -31.68 15.81
N THR A 256 8.39 -30.96 15.06
CA THR A 256 8.47 -29.50 14.93
C THR A 256 7.15 -28.90 15.36
N GLU A 257 7.17 -28.17 16.47
CA GLU A 257 5.95 -27.64 17.10
C GLU A 257 6.10 -26.15 17.43
N PRO A 258 5.02 -25.35 17.34
CA PRO A 258 5.04 -23.98 17.81
C PRO A 258 5.12 -23.88 19.35
N ASN A 259 5.09 -22.65 19.87
CA ASN A 259 5.00 -22.44 21.31
C ASN A 259 3.69 -23.03 21.85
N GLY A 260 3.77 -23.84 22.90
CA GLY A 260 2.62 -24.54 23.44
C GLY A 260 3.00 -25.59 24.48
N THR A 261 1.98 -26.21 25.07
CA THR A 261 2.14 -27.39 25.93
C THR A 261 1.55 -28.59 25.23
N TYR A 262 2.37 -29.59 24.96
CA TYR A 262 2.00 -30.75 24.15
C TYR A 262 2.01 -32.00 25.01
N ALA A 263 0.93 -32.77 24.96
CA ALA A 263 0.90 -34.11 25.51
C ALA A 263 1.64 -35.06 24.57
N TYR A 264 2.50 -35.91 25.15
CA TYR A 264 3.16 -36.99 24.44
C TYR A 264 2.87 -38.34 25.09
N ALA A 265 2.98 -39.40 24.31
CA ALA A 265 2.91 -40.78 24.77
C ALA A 265 3.98 -41.61 24.07
N THR A 266 4.51 -42.60 24.77
CA THR A 266 5.35 -43.64 24.18
C THR A 266 4.49 -44.90 24.09
N PRO A 267 4.05 -45.30 22.89
CA PRO A 267 3.25 -46.51 22.73
C PRO A 267 3.94 -47.74 23.33
N PRO A 268 3.17 -48.71 23.87
CA PRO A 268 3.76 -49.92 24.43
C PRO A 268 4.66 -50.65 23.42
N LEU A 269 5.87 -50.99 23.85
CA LEU A 269 6.85 -51.71 23.05
C LEU A 269 7.06 -53.10 23.67
N ALA A 270 6.90 -54.16 22.88
CA ALA A 270 7.01 -55.52 23.39
C ALA A 270 8.37 -55.78 24.06
N ASN A 271 8.35 -56.38 25.26
CA ASN A 271 9.53 -56.66 26.10
C ASN A 271 10.27 -55.42 26.64
N TRP A 272 9.69 -54.23 26.52
CA TRP A 272 10.26 -53.00 27.05
C TRP A 272 9.22 -52.19 27.85
N TYR A 273 9.68 -51.49 28.87
CA TYR A 273 8.90 -50.54 29.65
C TYR A 273 9.48 -49.14 29.50
N SER A 274 8.62 -48.15 29.26
CA SER A 274 8.97 -46.71 29.26
C SER A 274 7.87 -45.90 29.97
N PRO A 275 8.17 -44.66 30.41
CA PRO A 275 7.16 -43.74 30.89
C PRO A 275 6.11 -43.47 29.80
N GLY A 276 4.94 -44.09 29.92
CA GLY A 276 3.96 -44.17 28.84
C GLY A 276 3.39 -42.83 28.35
N ARG A 277 3.41 -41.78 29.19
CA ARG A 277 2.80 -40.46 28.91
C ARG A 277 3.50 -39.32 29.66
N GLY A 278 3.48 -38.13 29.08
CA GLY A 278 3.93 -36.90 29.72
C GLY A 278 3.51 -35.64 28.96
N THR A 279 4.03 -34.47 29.38
CA THR A 279 3.85 -33.20 28.67
C THR A 279 5.20 -32.52 28.42
N VAL A 280 5.29 -31.76 27.34
CA VAL A 280 6.45 -30.92 27.01
C VAL A 280 6.00 -29.50 26.71
N VAL A 281 6.67 -28.51 27.31
CA VAL A 281 6.39 -27.09 27.11
C VAL A 281 7.41 -26.49 26.16
N VAL A 282 6.97 -26.09 24.98
CA VAL A 282 7.75 -25.34 23.99
C VAL A 282 7.53 -23.86 24.23
N ALA A 283 8.59 -23.13 24.57
CA ALA A 283 8.55 -21.71 24.91
C ALA A 283 9.80 -21.00 24.39
N GLY A 284 9.80 -20.68 23.10
CA GLY A 284 10.85 -19.90 22.44
C GLY A 284 12.14 -20.68 22.15
N GLN A 285 12.17 -21.99 22.37
CA GLN A 285 13.38 -22.80 22.21
C GLN A 285 13.06 -24.28 21.99
N SER A 286 13.95 -24.97 21.28
CA SER A 286 13.91 -26.43 21.09
C SER A 286 14.01 -27.16 22.42
N ARG A 287 13.35 -28.32 22.51
CA ARG A 287 13.27 -29.15 23.71
C ARG A 287 13.83 -30.54 23.46
N SER A 288 14.41 -31.12 24.51
CA SER A 288 14.83 -32.52 24.53
C SER A 288 14.10 -33.25 25.66
N VAL A 289 13.50 -34.40 25.36
CA VAL A 289 12.78 -35.23 26.33
C VAL A 289 13.43 -36.61 26.39
N PRO A 290 14.02 -37.01 27.52
CA PRO A 290 14.58 -38.35 27.67
C PRO A 290 13.45 -39.39 27.78
N VAL A 291 13.61 -40.51 27.08
CA VAL A 291 12.70 -41.67 27.12
C VAL A 291 13.50 -42.89 27.55
N PRO A 292 13.62 -43.14 28.86
CA PRO A 292 14.31 -44.32 29.35
C PRO A 292 13.44 -45.57 29.12
N TYR A 293 14.04 -46.58 28.51
CA TYR A 293 13.50 -47.91 28.35
C TYR A 293 14.21 -48.90 29.28
N GLN A 294 13.43 -49.79 29.89
CA GLN A 294 13.92 -50.91 30.69
C GLN A 294 13.37 -52.22 30.14
N SER A 295 14.13 -53.31 30.27
CA SER A 295 13.64 -54.63 29.86
C SER A 295 12.44 -55.04 30.71
N ALA A 296 11.34 -55.41 30.05
CA ALA A 296 10.14 -55.92 30.69
C ALA A 296 10.05 -57.43 30.50
N TYR A 297 9.62 -58.14 31.54
CA TYR A 297 9.58 -59.60 31.57
C TYR A 297 8.15 -60.09 31.77
N LEU A 298 7.73 -61.10 31.00
CA LEU A 298 6.44 -61.73 31.20
C LEU A 298 6.43 -62.47 32.55
N VAL A 299 5.52 -62.08 33.44
CA VAL A 299 5.26 -62.81 34.69
C VAL A 299 3.92 -63.54 34.57
N THR A 300 3.96 -64.86 34.71
CA THR A 300 2.77 -65.72 34.65
C THR A 300 2.48 -66.29 36.03
N PHE A 301 1.26 -66.07 36.51
CA PHE A 301 0.75 -66.73 37.71
C PHE A 301 -0.13 -67.90 37.28
N THR A 302 0.19 -69.10 37.77
CA THR A 302 -0.59 -70.30 37.52
C THR A 302 -1.20 -70.75 38.84
N ALA A 303 -2.53 -70.65 38.96
CA ALA A 303 -3.24 -71.19 40.11
C ALA A 303 -3.33 -72.72 40.00
N SER A 304 -2.91 -73.44 41.04
CA SER A 304 -3.02 -74.91 41.13
C SER A 304 -3.76 -75.30 42.41
N GLY A 305 -4.59 -76.36 42.33
CA GLY A 305 -5.32 -76.89 43.50
C GLY A 305 -6.68 -76.24 43.78
N LEU A 306 -7.14 -75.31 42.93
CA LEU A 306 -8.49 -74.76 42.97
C LEU A 306 -9.46 -75.64 42.17
N ALA A 307 -10.71 -75.75 42.61
CA ALA A 307 -11.75 -76.40 41.83
C ALA A 307 -12.04 -75.63 40.54
N SER A 308 -12.36 -76.34 39.45
CA SER A 308 -12.68 -75.73 38.16
C SER A 308 -13.80 -74.68 38.30
N GLY A 309 -13.62 -73.49 37.73
CA GLY A 309 -14.58 -72.39 37.82
C GLY A 309 -14.45 -71.52 39.08
N THR A 310 -13.47 -71.79 39.96
CA THR A 310 -13.21 -70.93 41.13
C THR A 310 -12.54 -69.62 40.70
N ASN A 311 -13.18 -68.50 41.00
CA ASN A 311 -12.57 -67.18 40.81
C ASN A 311 -11.40 -66.99 41.78
N TRP A 312 -10.29 -66.48 41.27
CA TRP A 312 -9.16 -66.03 42.08
C TRP A 312 -8.73 -64.64 41.63
N SER A 313 -8.14 -63.90 42.54
CA SER A 313 -7.57 -62.58 42.28
C SER A 313 -6.13 -62.52 42.78
N LEU A 314 -5.34 -61.70 42.09
CA LEU A 314 -4.00 -61.33 42.49
C LEU A 314 -3.99 -59.82 42.71
N THR A 315 -3.55 -59.38 43.88
CA THR A 315 -3.29 -57.96 44.16
C THR A 315 -1.78 -57.77 44.24
N ILE A 316 -1.24 -56.94 43.34
CA ILE A 316 0.15 -56.52 43.39
C ILE A 316 0.21 -55.20 44.15
N MET A 317 0.88 -55.16 45.30
CA MET A 317 1.08 -53.91 46.06
C MET A 317 2.36 -53.21 45.59
N GLY A 318 2.27 -51.91 45.31
CA GLY A 318 3.40 -51.07 44.92
C GLY A 318 3.45 -50.64 43.43
N SER A 319 2.49 -51.03 42.60
CA SER A 319 2.35 -50.51 41.24
C SER A 319 1.51 -49.22 41.22
N SER A 320 1.87 -48.27 40.35
CA SER A 320 1.05 -47.08 40.04
C SER A 320 -0.22 -47.43 39.23
N SER A 321 -0.50 -48.70 39.00
CA SER A 321 -1.70 -49.23 38.36
C SER A 321 -2.22 -50.40 39.18
N ALA A 322 -3.37 -50.23 39.83
CA ALA A 322 -4.09 -51.34 40.44
C ALA A 322 -4.76 -52.15 39.32
N VAL A 323 -4.26 -53.35 39.06
CA VAL A 323 -4.86 -54.25 38.06
C VAL A 323 -5.55 -55.38 38.81
N ALA A 324 -6.88 -55.34 38.87
CA ALA A 324 -7.68 -56.48 39.28
C ALA A 324 -7.96 -57.32 38.03
N VAL A 325 -7.19 -58.38 37.81
CA VAL A 325 -7.51 -59.39 36.77
C VAL A 325 -8.50 -60.38 37.37
N ALA A 326 -9.76 -60.31 36.97
CA ALA A 326 -10.73 -61.36 37.23
C ALA A 326 -10.64 -62.39 36.10
N ALA A 327 -9.96 -63.51 36.34
CA ALA A 327 -10.00 -64.63 35.42
C ALA A 327 -11.33 -65.38 35.59
N SER A 328 -12.30 -65.16 34.69
CA SER A 328 -13.46 -66.05 34.56
C SER A 328 -13.12 -67.13 33.54
N SER A 329 -13.12 -68.39 33.96
CA SER A 329 -13.00 -69.52 33.03
C SER A 329 -14.34 -69.72 32.32
N GLY A 330 -14.60 -68.90 31.30
CA GLY A 330 -15.61 -69.12 30.28
C GLY A 330 -14.92 -69.36 28.94
N VAL A 331 -15.21 -70.48 28.30
CA VAL A 331 -14.61 -70.91 27.03
C VAL A 331 -14.64 -69.78 25.99
N GLY A 332 -13.46 -69.33 25.56
CA GLY A 332 -13.27 -68.53 24.34
C GLY A 332 -13.42 -67.02 24.47
N ALA A 333 -12.45 -66.32 25.07
CA ALA A 333 -12.17 -64.90 24.80
C ALA A 333 -10.71 -64.57 25.18
N GLY A 334 -10.08 -63.71 24.39
CA GLY A 334 -8.65 -63.42 24.41
C GLY A 334 -8.10 -63.01 25.79
N VAL A 335 -6.88 -63.47 26.07
CA VAL A 335 -6.10 -63.07 27.24
C VAL A 335 -5.75 -61.59 27.09
N ASP A 336 -6.31 -60.73 27.94
CA ASP A 336 -5.85 -59.35 28.07
C ASP A 336 -4.42 -59.35 28.64
N VAL A 337 -3.50 -58.85 27.82
CA VAL A 337 -2.08 -58.78 28.11
C VAL A 337 -1.81 -57.54 28.96
N VAL A 338 -1.43 -57.75 30.22
CA VAL A 338 -0.81 -56.71 31.04
C VAL A 338 0.61 -57.14 31.38
N VAL A 339 1.58 -56.45 30.76
CA VAL A 339 3.01 -56.66 30.99
C VAL A 339 3.43 -55.90 32.26
N TRP A 340 4.17 -56.57 33.15
CA TRP A 340 4.71 -56.03 34.41
C TRP A 340 6.22 -56.22 34.47
N SER A 341 6.94 -55.31 35.12
CA SER A 341 8.21 -55.65 35.78
C SER A 341 8.53 -54.65 36.89
N GLY A 342 8.99 -55.15 38.04
CA GLY A 342 9.61 -54.39 39.11
C GLY A 342 11.13 -54.56 39.12
N GLY A 343 11.82 -53.55 39.65
CA GLY A 343 13.27 -53.51 39.87
C GLY A 343 13.95 -52.46 39.01
#